data_AF-R7P7N6-F1
#
_entry.id   AF-R7P7N6-F1
#
_cell.length_a   1.000
_cell.length_b   1.000
_cell.length_c   1.000
_cell.angle_alpha   90.00
_cell.angle_beta   90.00
_cell.angle_gamma   90.00
#
_symmetry.space_group_name_H-M   'P 1'
#
loop_
_entity.id
_entity.type
_entity.pdbx_description
1 polymer ?
#
loop_
_entity_poly.entity_id
_entity_poly.type
_entity_poly.pdbx_seq_one_letter_code
_entity_poly.pdbx_strand_id
1 'polypeptide(L)'
;MKKYILTLIAALSIFLMPTVSAKVDLPEKTDHEKVKVYLFYSSTCGNCHNLLKYFSSKYLDYTDYFEFVTYQVDNNQDNSKLSAAVAEKTGEDQGYVPLVIIGNTYHNLGFGGDAGEEITKAALDAYQDDNYTDIVAEIKKDKKIDAKETTFVDACDVSGIKCKTADSKSGISDGAVIGIIFGVIVLGFGGLVVLSRKK
;
A
#
# COMPACT_ATOMS: atom_id res chain seq x y z
N MET A 1 -18.20 -40.86 39.74
CA MET A 1 -17.81 -39.43 39.83
C MET A 1 -16.41 -39.15 39.30
N LYS A 2 -15.37 -39.93 39.67
CA LYS A 2 -13.98 -39.74 39.18
C LYS A 2 -13.78 -39.78 37.65
N LYS A 3 -14.59 -40.56 36.93
CA LYS A 3 -14.49 -40.75 35.46
C LYS A 3 -14.92 -39.52 34.65
N TYR A 4 -15.85 -38.73 35.19
CA TYR A 4 -16.39 -37.53 34.56
C TYR A 4 -15.58 -36.28 34.88
N ILE A 5 -14.79 -36.32 35.96
CA ILE A 5 -13.88 -35.24 36.35
C ILE A 5 -12.69 -35.16 35.37
N LEU A 6 -12.15 -36.31 34.92
CA LEU A 6 -11.04 -36.33 33.95
C LEU A 6 -11.46 -35.79 32.57
N THR A 7 -12.69 -36.08 32.12
CA THR A 7 -13.23 -35.60 30.85
C THR A 7 -13.56 -34.11 30.85
N LEU A 8 -13.99 -33.57 32.00
CA LEU A 8 -14.23 -32.12 32.16
C LEU A 8 -12.94 -31.30 32.15
N ILE A 9 -11.84 -31.83 32.70
CA ILE A 9 -10.53 -31.15 32.70
C ILE A 9 -9.93 -31.12 31.29
N ALA A 10 -10.05 -32.20 30.51
CA ALA A 10 -9.57 -32.23 29.13
C ALA A 10 -10.37 -31.32 28.17
N ALA A 11 -11.67 -31.15 28.42
CA ALA A 11 -12.51 -30.24 27.63
C ALA A 11 -12.26 -28.76 27.97
N LEU A 12 -11.88 -28.45 29.22
CA LEU A 12 -11.60 -27.07 29.66
C LEU A 12 -10.25 -26.55 29.15
N SER A 13 -9.28 -27.44 28.90
CA SER A 13 -7.97 -27.09 28.33
C SER A 13 -7.99 -26.67 26.86
N ILE A 14 -9.07 -26.96 26.11
CA ILE A 14 -9.22 -26.54 24.70
C ILE A 14 -9.68 -25.07 24.59
N PHE A 15 -10.23 -24.49 25.66
CA PHE A 15 -10.75 -23.11 25.67
C PHE A 15 -9.72 -22.05 26.07
N LEU A 16 -8.48 -22.45 26.36
CA LEU A 16 -7.37 -21.55 26.75
C LEU A 16 -6.29 -21.45 25.68
N MET A 17 -6.64 -21.62 24.40
CA MET A 17 -5.77 -21.12 23.34
C MET A 17 -5.83 -19.59 23.40
N PRO A 18 -4.74 -18.88 23.71
CA PRO A 18 -4.73 -17.43 23.57
C PRO A 18 -5.10 -17.14 22.12
N THR A 19 -6.04 -16.21 21.91
CA THR A 19 -6.24 -15.62 20.58
C THR A 19 -4.94 -14.91 20.25
N VAL A 20 -4.07 -15.57 19.48
CA VAL A 20 -2.84 -14.99 18.97
C VAL A 20 -3.27 -13.86 18.05
N SER A 21 -3.37 -12.65 18.59
CA SER A 21 -3.28 -11.44 17.80
C SER A 21 -1.84 -11.43 17.30
N ALA A 22 -1.62 -12.00 16.12
CA ALA A 22 -0.33 -12.01 15.47
C ALA A 22 0.04 -10.55 15.23
N LYS A 23 0.89 -10.00 16.11
CA LYS A 23 1.59 -8.76 15.80
C LYS A 23 2.52 -9.12 14.66
N VAL A 24 2.35 -8.46 13.51
CA VAL A 24 3.28 -8.60 12.39
C VAL A 24 4.66 -8.18 12.91
N ASP A 25 5.63 -9.09 12.89
CA ASP A 25 7.00 -8.78 13.26
C ASP A 25 7.57 -7.82 12.21
N LEU A 26 7.83 -6.59 12.62
CA LEU A 26 8.39 -5.57 11.74
C LEU A 26 9.90 -5.81 11.59
N PRO A 27 10.45 -5.71 10.37
CA PRO A 27 11.89 -5.79 10.17
C PRO A 27 12.60 -4.62 10.84
N GLU A 28 13.91 -4.76 11.02
CA GLU A 28 14.74 -3.63 11.45
C GLU A 28 14.64 -2.50 10.41
N LYS A 29 14.49 -1.26 10.87
CA LYS A 29 14.49 -0.09 9.98
C LYS A 29 15.91 0.15 9.50
N THR A 30 16.11 0.10 8.20
CA THR A 30 17.39 0.39 7.54
C THR A 30 17.26 1.63 6.66
N ASP A 31 18.33 1.98 5.96
CA ASP A 31 18.37 3.03 4.93
C ASP A 31 17.95 2.52 3.54
N HIS A 32 17.41 1.30 3.45
CA HIS A 32 16.88 0.74 2.20
C HIS A 32 15.76 1.63 1.64
N GLU A 33 15.69 1.71 0.32
CA GLU A 33 14.58 2.39 -0.35
C GLU A 33 13.26 1.71 0.02
N LYS A 34 12.22 2.53 0.27
CA LYS A 34 10.91 2.01 0.61
C LYS A 34 10.35 1.20 -0.54
N VAL A 35 9.75 0.07 -0.22
CA VAL A 35 9.03 -0.74 -1.21
C VAL A 35 7.80 0.03 -1.69
N LYS A 36 7.56 0.00 -3.01
CA LYS A 36 6.32 0.52 -3.58
C LYS A 36 5.28 -0.60 -3.67
N VAL A 37 4.17 -0.39 -2.98
CA VAL A 37 2.95 -1.19 -3.10
C VAL A 37 2.05 -0.49 -4.10
N TYR A 38 2.05 -0.97 -5.34
CA TYR A 38 1.22 -0.38 -6.37
C TYR A 38 -0.22 -0.84 -6.25
N LEU A 39 -1.17 0.09 -6.29
CA LEU A 39 -2.60 -0.19 -6.25
C LEU A 39 -3.29 0.46 -7.44
N PHE A 40 -3.75 -0.36 -8.38
CA PHE A 40 -4.67 0.08 -9.43
C PHE A 40 -6.10 -0.10 -8.93
N TYR A 41 -6.88 0.97 -8.94
CA TYR A 41 -8.21 0.99 -8.33
C TYR A 41 -9.20 1.87 -9.10
N SER A 42 -10.48 1.73 -8.76
CA SER A 42 -11.54 2.67 -9.13
C SER A 42 -12.22 3.15 -7.86
N SER A 43 -12.58 4.43 -7.79
CA SER A 43 -13.32 4.99 -6.66
C SER A 43 -14.79 4.52 -6.59
N THR A 44 -15.26 3.78 -7.59
CA THR A 44 -16.62 3.19 -7.61
C THR A 44 -16.64 1.68 -7.35
N CYS A 45 -15.47 1.07 -7.16
CA CYS A 45 -15.30 -0.38 -7.00
C CYS A 45 -15.40 -0.81 -5.52
N GLY A 46 -16.34 -1.71 -5.22
CA GLY A 46 -16.60 -2.18 -3.85
C GLY A 46 -15.42 -2.90 -3.18
N ASN A 47 -14.72 -3.76 -3.91
CA ASN A 47 -13.53 -4.44 -3.38
C ASN A 47 -12.36 -3.47 -3.16
N CYS A 48 -12.25 -2.45 -4.02
CA CYS A 48 -11.27 -1.39 -3.88
C CYS A 48 -11.53 -0.57 -2.61
N HIS A 49 -12.81 -0.25 -2.34
CA HIS A 49 -13.22 0.39 -1.09
C HIS A 49 -12.89 -0.46 0.14
N ASN A 50 -13.05 -1.77 0.06
CA ASN A 50 -12.73 -2.66 1.17
C ASN A 50 -11.22 -2.68 1.46
N LEU A 51 -10.37 -2.71 0.42
CA LEU A 51 -8.92 -2.60 0.56
C LEU A 51 -8.51 -1.25 1.17
N LEU A 52 -9.02 -0.15 0.61
CA LEU A 52 -8.74 1.20 1.11
C LEU A 52 -9.18 1.34 2.58
N LYS A 53 -10.35 0.82 2.96
CA LYS A 53 -10.82 0.81 4.35
C LYS A 53 -9.92 -0.03 5.26
N TYR A 54 -9.46 -1.19 4.81
CA TYR A 54 -8.56 -2.04 5.59
C TYR A 54 -7.27 -1.30 5.97
N PHE A 55 -6.66 -0.59 4.99
CA PHE A 55 -5.42 0.14 5.20
C PHE A 55 -5.60 1.56 5.75
N SER A 56 -6.82 2.13 5.73
CA SER A 56 -7.11 3.52 6.13
C SER A 56 -6.56 3.94 7.50
N SER A 57 -6.57 3.04 8.48
CA SER A 57 -6.08 3.28 9.84
C SER A 57 -4.70 2.70 10.11
N LYS A 58 -4.19 1.85 9.21
CA LYS A 58 -2.99 1.02 9.40
C LYS A 58 -1.79 1.47 8.57
N TYR A 59 -2.00 2.09 7.41
CA TYR A 59 -0.91 2.32 6.45
C TYR A 59 0.24 3.15 7.04
N LEU A 60 -0.06 4.12 7.92
CA LEU A 60 0.96 4.93 8.61
C LEU A 60 1.93 4.09 9.45
N ASP A 61 1.48 2.95 9.97
CA ASP A 61 2.30 2.07 10.81
C ASP A 61 3.43 1.39 10.01
N TYR A 62 3.35 1.44 8.67
CA TYR A 62 4.31 0.82 7.76
C TYR A 62 5.09 1.80 6.89
N THR A 63 4.87 3.11 7.04
CA THR A 63 5.48 4.14 6.18
C THR A 63 7.00 4.22 6.23
N ASP A 64 7.65 3.56 7.19
CA ASP A 64 9.11 3.42 7.23
C ASP A 64 9.62 2.31 6.30
N TYR A 65 8.78 1.35 5.90
CA TYR A 65 9.16 0.16 5.12
C TYR A 65 8.62 0.20 3.69
N PHE A 66 7.37 0.62 3.54
CA PHE A 66 6.72 0.68 2.23
C PHE A 66 5.76 1.86 2.13
N GLU A 67 5.48 2.24 0.89
CA GLU A 67 4.47 3.25 0.55
C GLU A 67 3.52 2.72 -0.52
N PHE A 68 2.28 3.19 -0.49
CA PHE A 68 1.33 2.90 -1.55
C PHE A 68 1.46 3.94 -2.67
N VAL A 69 1.63 3.44 -3.90
CA VAL A 69 1.56 4.25 -5.12
C VAL A 69 0.29 3.85 -5.86
N THR A 70 -0.67 4.77 -5.95
CA THR A 70 -2.02 4.44 -6.41
C THR A 70 -2.30 5.01 -7.79
N TYR A 71 -3.09 4.28 -8.57
CA TYR A 71 -3.53 4.68 -9.91
C TYR A 71 -5.04 4.49 -10.04
N GLN A 72 -5.77 5.59 -10.17
CA GLN A 72 -7.20 5.53 -10.48
C GLN A 72 -7.41 5.25 -11.97
N VAL A 73 -8.03 4.11 -12.31
CA VAL A 73 -8.06 3.59 -13.69
C VAL A 73 -9.32 3.95 -14.48
N ASP A 74 -10.41 4.33 -13.82
CA ASP A 74 -11.72 4.56 -14.46
C ASP A 74 -11.85 5.95 -15.11
N ASN A 75 -11.07 6.94 -14.66
CA ASN A 75 -11.09 8.31 -15.18
C ASN A 75 -9.76 8.77 -15.80
N ASN A 76 -8.76 7.91 -15.87
CA ASN A 76 -7.47 8.20 -16.48
C ASN A 76 -7.05 7.06 -17.43
N GLN A 77 -6.98 7.38 -18.72
CA GLN A 77 -6.70 6.41 -19.76
C GLN A 77 -5.29 5.82 -19.66
N ASP A 78 -4.29 6.61 -19.25
CA ASP A 78 -2.91 6.13 -19.14
C ASP A 78 -2.72 5.25 -17.90
N ASN A 79 -3.45 5.54 -16.81
CA ASN A 79 -3.54 4.64 -15.66
C ASN A 79 -4.19 3.30 -16.05
N SER A 80 -5.26 3.33 -16.84
CA SER A 80 -5.90 2.13 -17.37
C SER A 80 -4.96 1.31 -18.26
N LYS A 81 -4.21 1.96 -19.17
CA LYS A 81 -3.18 1.31 -20.01
C LYS A 81 -2.07 0.68 -19.17
N LEU A 82 -1.59 1.38 -18.14
CA LEU A 82 -0.57 0.83 -17.25
C LEU A 82 -1.09 -0.40 -16.50
N SER A 83 -2.29 -0.32 -15.94
CA SER A 83 -2.95 -1.46 -15.27
C SER A 83 -3.08 -2.68 -16.19
N ALA A 84 -3.54 -2.48 -17.44
CA ALA A 84 -3.67 -3.56 -18.41
C ALA A 84 -2.31 -4.18 -18.79
N ALA A 85 -1.27 -3.35 -18.97
CA ALA A 85 0.07 -3.83 -19.29
C ALA A 85 0.72 -4.60 -18.12
N VAL A 86 0.44 -4.18 -16.90
CA VAL A 86 0.89 -4.84 -15.68
C VAL A 86 0.17 -6.19 -15.51
N ALA A 87 -1.16 -6.21 -15.64
CA ALA A 87 -1.95 -7.45 -15.57
C ALA A 87 -1.50 -8.46 -16.63
N GLU A 88 -1.26 -8.01 -17.87
CA GLU A 88 -0.68 -8.85 -18.94
C GLU A 88 0.66 -9.47 -18.54
N LYS A 89 1.55 -8.67 -17.93
CA LYS A 89 2.89 -9.10 -17.54
C LYS A 89 2.85 -10.11 -16.38
N THR A 90 1.91 -9.97 -15.45
CA THR A 90 1.76 -10.86 -14.29
C THR A 90 0.81 -12.03 -14.53
N GLY A 91 0.17 -12.09 -15.69
CA GLY A 91 -0.81 -13.14 -16.02
C GLY A 91 -2.17 -12.98 -15.33
N GLU A 92 -2.46 -11.78 -14.83
CA GLU A 92 -3.75 -11.43 -14.22
C GLU A 92 -4.75 -10.96 -15.27
N ASP A 93 -6.04 -11.05 -14.96
CA ASP A 93 -7.09 -10.61 -15.87
C ASP A 93 -7.10 -9.08 -16.04
N GLN A 94 -7.05 -8.63 -17.31
CA GLN A 94 -7.06 -7.21 -17.64
C GLN A 94 -8.41 -6.55 -17.33
N GLY A 95 -8.36 -5.29 -16.88
CA GLY A 95 -9.56 -4.46 -16.66
C GLY A 95 -10.25 -4.69 -15.31
N TYR A 96 -9.71 -5.57 -14.46
CA TYR A 96 -10.22 -5.83 -13.12
C TYR A 96 -9.42 -5.06 -12.06
N VAL A 97 -10.10 -4.71 -10.97
CA VAL A 97 -9.54 -3.97 -9.83
C VAL A 97 -10.19 -4.44 -8.51
N PRO A 98 -9.53 -4.27 -7.35
CA PRO A 98 -8.18 -3.74 -7.18
C PRO A 98 -7.13 -4.73 -7.72
N LEU A 99 -6.07 -4.19 -8.31
CA LEU A 99 -4.87 -4.95 -8.67
C LEU A 99 -3.72 -4.40 -7.84
N VAL A 100 -3.12 -5.25 -7.00
CA VAL A 100 -1.99 -4.91 -6.14
C VAL A 100 -0.73 -5.59 -6.66
N ILE A 101 0.35 -4.82 -6.80
CA ILE A 101 1.65 -5.33 -7.25
C ILE A 101 2.74 -4.89 -6.29
N ILE A 102 3.58 -5.83 -5.89
CA ILE A 102 4.76 -5.57 -5.07
C ILE A 102 5.94 -6.33 -5.67
N GLY A 103 6.95 -5.58 -6.11
CA GLY A 103 8.12 -6.14 -6.76
C GLY A 103 7.75 -6.92 -8.02
N ASN A 104 8.47 -8.01 -8.30
CA ASN A 104 8.18 -8.95 -9.38
C ASN A 104 7.49 -10.24 -8.92
N THR A 105 7.28 -10.42 -7.61
CA THR A 105 6.86 -11.69 -7.01
C THR A 105 5.42 -11.70 -6.51
N TYR A 106 4.87 -10.55 -6.08
CA TYR A 106 3.52 -10.49 -5.54
C TYR A 106 2.59 -9.73 -6.48
N HIS A 107 1.51 -10.41 -6.87
CA HIS A 107 0.39 -9.86 -7.62
C HIS A 107 -0.90 -10.39 -7.01
N ASN A 108 -1.88 -9.50 -6.79
CA ASN A 108 -3.17 -9.88 -6.23
C ASN A 108 -4.28 -9.10 -6.93
N LEU A 109 -5.23 -9.85 -7.50
CA LEU A 109 -6.43 -9.32 -8.12
C LEU A 109 -7.65 -9.58 -7.22
N GLY A 110 -8.32 -8.50 -6.80
CA GLY A 110 -9.44 -8.54 -5.88
C GLY A 110 -9.08 -8.21 -4.44
N PHE A 111 -10.07 -8.30 -3.54
CA PHE A 111 -9.82 -8.11 -2.10
C PHE A 111 -10.86 -8.88 -1.29
N GLY A 112 -10.39 -9.68 -0.33
CA GLY A 112 -11.20 -10.49 0.57
C GLY A 112 -10.33 -11.40 1.44
N GLY A 113 -10.94 -12.06 2.42
CA GLY A 113 -10.21 -12.93 3.35
C GLY A 113 -9.04 -12.22 4.01
N ASP A 114 -7.87 -12.86 3.96
CA ASP A 114 -6.64 -12.40 4.62
C ASP A 114 -5.76 -11.51 3.72
N ALA A 115 -6.26 -11.08 2.55
CA ALA A 115 -5.49 -10.34 1.55
C ALA A 115 -4.78 -9.09 2.12
N GLY A 116 -5.38 -8.38 3.07
CA GLY A 116 -4.73 -7.23 3.71
C GLY A 116 -3.48 -7.61 4.54
N GLU A 117 -3.50 -8.77 5.19
CA GLU A 117 -2.36 -9.30 5.93
C GLU A 117 -1.29 -9.82 4.97
N GLU A 118 -1.70 -10.50 3.89
CA GLU A 118 -0.81 -10.98 2.84
C GLU A 118 -0.08 -9.84 2.13
N ILE A 119 -0.78 -8.76 1.76
CA ILE A 119 -0.17 -7.55 1.17
C ILE A 119 0.86 -6.95 2.13
N THR A 120 0.52 -6.85 3.42
CA THR A 120 1.42 -6.30 4.44
C THR A 120 2.68 -7.17 4.54
N LYS A 121 2.50 -8.49 4.64
CA LYS A 121 3.61 -9.44 4.71
C LYS A 121 4.49 -9.38 3.47
N ALA A 122 3.90 -9.40 2.28
CA ALA A 122 4.63 -9.34 1.02
C ALA A 122 5.46 -8.05 0.89
N ALA A 123 4.92 -6.91 1.33
CA ALA A 123 5.65 -5.64 1.32
C ALA A 123 6.84 -5.63 2.29
N LEU A 124 6.67 -6.19 3.49
CA LEU A 124 7.76 -6.30 4.48
C LEU A 124 8.82 -7.33 4.08
N ASP A 125 8.42 -8.43 3.46
CA ASP A 125 9.33 -9.42 2.91
C ASP A 125 10.14 -8.81 1.74
N ALA A 126 9.49 -8.04 0.86
CA ALA A 126 10.16 -7.31 -0.23
C ALA A 126 11.15 -6.24 0.27
N TYR A 127 10.89 -5.60 1.42
CA TYR A 127 11.79 -4.59 2.01
C TYR A 127 13.13 -5.21 2.46
N GLN A 128 13.09 -6.49 2.81
CA GLN A 128 14.26 -7.27 3.23
C GLN A 128 14.94 -8.00 2.06
N ASP A 129 14.39 -7.93 0.85
CA ASP A 129 14.92 -8.64 -0.31
C ASP A 129 15.87 -7.74 -1.11
N ASP A 130 17.16 -8.06 -1.06
CA ASP A 130 18.20 -7.39 -1.85
C ASP A 130 17.99 -7.54 -3.39
N ASN A 131 17.11 -8.44 -3.82
CA ASN A 131 16.76 -8.66 -5.23
C ASN A 131 15.42 -8.01 -5.64
N TYR A 132 14.86 -7.14 -4.80
CA TYR A 132 13.66 -6.40 -5.14
C TYR A 132 13.79 -5.67 -6.49
N THR A 133 12.79 -5.84 -7.34
CA THR A 133 12.71 -5.19 -8.66
C THR A 133 11.32 -4.59 -8.88
N ASP A 134 11.27 -3.33 -9.28
CA ASP A 134 10.03 -2.60 -9.49
C ASP A 134 9.50 -2.80 -10.92
N ILE A 135 8.72 -3.86 -11.13
CA ILE A 135 8.19 -4.19 -12.47
C ILE A 135 7.24 -3.12 -13.00
N VAL A 136 6.53 -2.39 -12.13
CA VAL A 136 5.57 -1.38 -12.58
C VAL A 136 6.31 -0.17 -13.14
N ALA A 137 7.39 0.26 -12.48
CA ALA A 137 8.27 1.30 -12.99
C ALA A 137 8.96 0.89 -14.31
N GLU A 138 9.42 -0.37 -14.41
CA GLU A 138 9.98 -0.91 -15.66
C GLU A 138 8.97 -0.86 -16.80
N ILE A 139 7.75 -1.37 -16.61
CA ILE A 139 6.69 -1.37 -17.63
C ILE A 139 6.32 0.06 -18.04
N LYS A 140 6.14 0.96 -17.06
CA LYS A 140 5.82 2.38 -17.29
C LYS A 140 6.88 3.05 -18.17
N LYS A 141 8.16 2.79 -17.90
CA LYS A 141 9.30 3.30 -18.67
C LYS A 141 9.36 2.70 -20.08
N ASP A 142 9.30 1.37 -20.18
CA ASP A 142 9.48 0.64 -21.45
C ASP A 142 8.35 0.95 -22.44
N LYS A 143 7.11 1.01 -21.94
CA LYS A 143 5.93 1.35 -22.74
C LYS A 143 5.70 2.86 -22.87
N LYS A 144 6.53 3.69 -22.23
CA LYS A 144 6.45 5.17 -22.24
C LYS A 144 5.05 5.68 -21.86
N ILE A 145 4.48 5.12 -20.79
CA ILE A 145 3.14 5.47 -20.31
C ILE A 145 3.26 6.59 -19.28
N ASP A 146 2.60 7.72 -19.53
CA ASP A 146 2.56 8.86 -18.61
C ASP A 146 1.41 8.72 -17.60
N ALA A 147 1.46 7.65 -16.80
CA ALA A 147 0.44 7.37 -15.80
C ALA A 147 0.54 8.36 -14.63
N LYS A 148 -0.62 8.87 -14.19
CA LYS A 148 -0.76 9.78 -13.06
C LYS A 148 -0.93 9.00 -11.76
N GLU A 149 0.17 8.85 -11.04
CA GLU A 149 0.18 8.31 -9.69
C GLU A 149 -0.39 9.29 -8.66
N THR A 150 -0.96 8.75 -7.59
CA THR A 150 -1.46 9.47 -6.42
C THR A 150 -1.06 8.75 -5.14
N THR A 151 -1.10 9.44 -4.01
CA THR A 151 -0.82 8.83 -2.70
C THR A 151 -2.00 7.96 -2.22
N PHE A 152 -1.78 7.17 -1.16
CA PHE A 152 -2.87 6.44 -0.51
C PHE A 152 -3.97 7.37 0.02
N VAL A 153 -3.58 8.52 0.59
CA VAL A 153 -4.52 9.50 1.15
C VAL A 153 -5.40 10.08 0.04
N ASP A 154 -4.81 10.44 -1.10
CA ASP A 154 -5.57 10.90 -2.27
C ASP A 154 -6.60 9.84 -2.71
N ALA A 155 -6.20 8.57 -2.73
CA ALA A 155 -7.10 7.48 -3.10
C ALA A 155 -8.27 7.29 -2.12
N CYS A 156 -8.01 7.49 -0.82
CA CYS A 156 -9.06 7.53 0.19
C CYS A 156 -10.01 8.71 -0.03
N ASP A 157 -9.47 9.90 -0.26
CA ASP A 157 -10.25 11.13 -0.43
C ASP A 157 -11.18 11.04 -1.65
N VAL A 158 -10.65 10.59 -2.79
CA VAL A 158 -11.45 10.40 -4.00
C VAL A 158 -12.50 9.29 -3.83
N SER A 159 -12.25 8.32 -2.93
CA SER A 159 -13.19 7.25 -2.60
C SER A 159 -14.14 7.58 -1.45
N GLY A 160 -14.07 8.79 -0.87
CA GLY A 160 -14.90 9.21 0.26
C GLY A 160 -14.60 8.44 1.56
N ILE A 161 -13.38 7.94 1.73
CA ILE A 161 -12.92 7.18 2.90
C ILE A 161 -12.06 8.10 3.78
N LYS A 162 -12.35 8.13 5.08
CA LYS A 162 -11.51 8.86 6.03
C LYS A 162 -10.25 8.05 6.35
N CYS A 163 -9.10 8.50 5.87
CA CYS A 163 -7.81 7.90 6.18
C CYS A 163 -7.06 8.69 7.26
N LYS A 164 -6.32 7.97 8.10
CA LYS A 164 -5.49 8.55 9.15
C LYS A 164 -4.38 9.35 8.48
N THR A 165 -4.21 10.63 8.79
CA THR A 165 -3.09 11.44 8.28
C THR A 165 -1.99 11.55 9.33
N ALA A 166 -0.74 11.76 8.91
CA ALA A 166 0.41 11.90 9.82
C ALA A 166 0.21 13.06 10.84
N ASP A 167 -0.62 14.05 10.48
CA ASP A 167 -0.98 15.21 11.31
C ASP A 167 -1.85 14.84 12.54
N SER A 168 -2.37 13.62 12.61
CA SER A 168 -3.12 13.11 13.76
C SER A 168 -2.29 13.00 15.05
N LYS A 169 -0.97 13.28 14.99
CA LYS A 169 -0.05 13.33 16.15
C LYS A 169 0.37 14.74 16.59
N SER A 170 -0.06 15.81 15.95
CA SER A 170 0.22 17.17 16.44
C SER A 170 -0.83 18.16 15.97
N GLY A 171 -1.57 18.75 16.91
CA GLY A 171 -2.62 19.73 16.65
C GLY A 171 -2.10 21.01 15.96
N ILE A 172 -2.03 20.97 14.63
CA ILE A 172 -1.80 22.11 13.74
C ILE A 172 -2.76 21.94 12.57
N SER A 173 -3.49 22.99 12.22
CA SER A 173 -4.60 22.93 11.26
C SER A 173 -4.15 22.69 9.81
N ASP A 174 -4.98 21.93 9.07
CA ASP A 174 -4.78 21.43 7.70
C ASP A 174 -4.33 22.47 6.66
N GLY A 175 -4.63 23.76 6.87
CA GLY A 175 -4.25 24.83 5.94
C GLY A 175 -2.77 25.19 5.93
N ALA A 176 -2.03 24.93 7.02
CA ALA A 176 -0.62 25.28 7.13
C ALA A 176 0.30 24.22 6.51
N VAL A 177 -0.11 22.95 6.54
CA VAL A 177 0.72 21.81 6.13
C VAL A 177 0.82 21.69 4.61
N ILE A 178 -0.28 21.88 3.88
CA ILE A 178 -0.29 21.88 2.42
C ILE A 178 0.68 22.95 1.86
N GLY A 179 0.73 24.12 2.50
CA GLY A 179 1.64 25.19 2.13
C GLY A 179 3.13 24.84 2.34
N ILE A 180 3.44 24.07 3.39
CA ILE A 180 4.82 23.68 3.71
C ILE A 180 5.31 22.58 2.77
N ILE A 181 4.50 21.56 2.48
CA ILE A 181 4.88 20.46 1.58
C ILE A 181 5.09 20.99 0.15
N PHE A 182 4.16 21.80 -0.37
CA PHE A 182 4.35 22.44 -1.69
C PHE A 182 5.53 23.42 -1.69
N GLY A 183 5.75 24.17 -0.60
CA GLY A 183 6.89 25.08 -0.47
C GLY A 183 8.24 24.37 -0.52
N VAL A 184 8.39 23.23 0.18
CA VAL A 184 9.65 22.46 0.21
C VAL A 184 9.90 21.77 -1.13
N ILE A 185 8.88 21.23 -1.78
CA ILE A 185 9.04 20.57 -3.09
C ILE A 185 9.37 21.60 -4.18
N VAL A 186 8.67 22.75 -4.23
CA VAL A 186 8.90 23.78 -5.26
C VAL A 186 10.25 24.49 -5.05
N LEU A 187 10.66 24.77 -3.80
CA LEU A 187 11.96 25.39 -3.53
C LEU A 187 13.12 24.40 -3.68
N GLY A 188 12.92 23.12 -3.34
CA GLY A 188 13.93 22.06 -3.50
C GLY A 188 14.29 21.81 -4.96
N PHE A 189 13.29 21.70 -5.85
CA PHE A 189 13.54 21.54 -7.28
C PHE A 189 13.95 22.85 -7.96
N GLY A 190 13.37 23.99 -7.57
CA GLY A 190 13.74 25.31 -8.11
C GLY A 190 15.19 25.69 -7.80
N GLY A 191 15.66 25.41 -6.58
CA GLY A 191 17.05 25.65 -6.16
C GLY A 191 18.07 24.78 -6.91
N LEU A 192 17.76 23.50 -7.14
CA LEU A 192 18.63 22.58 -7.88
C LEU A 192 18.77 22.98 -9.36
N VAL A 193 17.67 23.40 -10.00
CA VAL A 193 17.68 23.82 -11.42
C VAL A 193 18.44 25.13 -11.62
N VAL A 194 18.38 26.07 -10.67
CA VAL A 194 19.13 27.33 -10.73
C VAL A 194 20.63 27.12 -10.49
N LEU A 195 21.01 26.18 -9.62
CA LEU A 195 22.42 25.84 -9.38
C LEU A 195 23.06 25.08 -10.55
N SER A 196 22.28 24.30 -11.31
CA SER A 196 22.78 23.55 -12.48
C SER A 196 23.08 24.45 -13.69
N ARG A 197 22.39 25.59 -13.85
CA ARG A 197 22.60 26.52 -14.98
C ARG A 197 23.79 27.46 -14.84
N LYS A 198 24.55 27.40 -13.73
CA LYS A 198 25.64 28.33 -13.42
C LYS A 198 27.04 27.72 -13.51
N LYS A 199 27.21 26.64 -14.26
CA LYS A 199 28.53 26.04 -14.55
C LYS A 199 28.78 25.95 -16.05
#